data_AF-A0A9W4DM81-F1
#
_entry.id   AF-A0A9W4DM81-F1
#
_cell.length_a   1.000
_cell.length_b   1.000
_cell.length_c   1.000
_cell.angle_alpha   90.00
_cell.angle_beta   90.00
_cell.angle_gamma   90.00
#
_symmetry.space_group_name_H-M   'P 1'
#
loop_
_entity.id
_entity.type
_entity.pdbx_description
1 polymer ?
#
loop_
_entity_poly.entity_id
_entity_poly.type
_entity_poly.pdbx_seq_one_letter_code
_entity_poly.pdbx_strand_id
1 'polypeptide(L)' 'MEGSGTQRRVPPPELADEARRNPGGWVFEIDGDMVADPYGDVPPEAVIGAWKVDRRGALSGEYEANPNYRPPPG' A
#
# COMPACT_ATOMS: atom_id res chain seq x y z
N MET A 1 12.34 19.77 -10.00
CA MET A 1 13.26 18.63 -9.87
C MET A 1 12.38 17.51 -9.35
N GLU A 2 11.69 16.78 -10.21
CA GLU A 2 10.52 16.00 -9.75
C GLU A 2 10.74 14.51 -10.07
N GLY A 3 11.48 13.82 -9.22
CA GLY A 3 11.52 12.36 -9.22
C GLY A 3 10.47 11.83 -8.26
N SER A 4 9.19 11.94 -8.60
CA SER A 4 8.12 11.28 -7.85
C SER A 4 8.38 9.76 -7.90
N GLY A 5 8.81 9.20 -6.77
CA GLY A 5 9.44 7.88 -6.65
C GLY A 5 8.49 6.70 -6.79
N THR A 6 7.61 6.69 -7.78
CA THR A 6 6.72 5.57 -8.06
C THR A 6 7.51 4.45 -8.74
N GLN A 7 7.77 3.37 -8.02
CA GLN A 7 8.46 2.20 -8.54
C GLN A 7 7.45 1.23 -9.16
N ARG A 8 7.82 0.62 -10.29
CA ARG A 8 7.04 -0.50 -10.84
C ARG A 8 7.34 -1.77 -10.03
N ARG A 9 6.32 -2.40 -9.44
CA ARG A 9 6.43 -3.66 -8.70
C ARG A 9 5.32 -4.63 -9.09
N VAL A 10 5.51 -5.90 -8.76
CA VAL A 10 4.46 -6.93 -8.88
C VAL A 10 3.59 -6.86 -7.62
N PRO A 11 2.30 -6.52 -7.74
CA PRO A 11 1.43 -6.45 -6.57
C PRO A 11 1.13 -7.85 -6.01
N PRO A 12 1.03 -7.99 -4.68
CA PRO A 12 0.51 -9.20 -4.06
C PRO A 12 -0.92 -9.50 -4.57
N PRO A 13 -1.24 -10.76 -4.91
CA PRO A 13 -2.54 -11.12 -5.47
C PRO A 13 -3.72 -10.82 -4.54
N GLU A 14 -3.51 -10.87 -3.22
CA GLU A 14 -4.49 -10.56 -2.19
C GLU A 14 -5.01 -9.11 -2.25
N LEU A 15 -4.22 -8.17 -2.79
CA LEU A 15 -4.63 -6.77 -2.93
C LEU A 15 -5.61 -6.56 -4.10
N ALA A 16 -5.75 -7.53 -5.00
CA ALA A 16 -6.56 -7.38 -6.20
C ALA A 16 -8.06 -7.21 -5.89
N ASP A 17 -8.58 -7.86 -4.85
CA ASP A 17 -9.98 -7.72 -4.46
C ASP A 17 -10.26 -6.36 -3.84
N GLU A 18 -9.30 -5.80 -3.08
CA GLU A 18 -9.42 -4.44 -2.54
C GLU A 18 -9.33 -3.39 -3.65
N ALA A 19 -8.47 -3.61 -4.66
CA ALA A 19 -8.36 -2.74 -5.82
C ALA A 19 -9.68 -2.65 -6.60
N ARG A 20 -10.38 -3.79 -6.78
CA ARG A 20 -11.69 -3.84 -7.43
C ARG A 20 -12.76 -3.05 -6.68
N ARG A 21 -12.66 -3.00 -5.34
CA ARG A 21 -13.55 -2.20 -4.49
C ARG A 21 -13.24 -0.70 -4.55
N ASN A 22 -12.02 -0.31 -4.92
CA ASN A 22 -11.52 1.08 -4.88
C ASN A 22 -10.94 1.58 -6.22
N PRO A 23 -11.73 1.62 -7.31
CA PRO A 23 -11.24 2.07 -8.62
C PRO A 23 -10.78 3.53 -8.61
N GLY A 24 -9.64 3.81 -9.24
CA GLY A 24 -9.03 5.14 -9.34
C GLY A 24 -8.29 5.62 -8.08
N GLY A 25 -8.37 4.85 -6.99
CA GLY A 25 -7.77 5.16 -5.71
C GLY A 25 -6.35 4.61 -5.55
N TRP A 26 -6.08 4.19 -4.32
CA TRP A 26 -4.86 3.53 -3.87
C TRP A 26 -5.23 2.42 -2.88
N VAL A 27 -4.48 1.33 -2.87
CA VAL A 27 -4.57 0.28 -1.85
C VAL A 27 -3.30 0.32 -1.03
N PHE A 28 -3.42 0.45 0.28
CA PHE A 28 -2.28 0.49 1.19
C PHE A 28 -1.88 -0.93 1.59
N GLU A 29 -0.58 -1.18 1.60
CA GLU A 29 0.02 -2.40 2.14
C GLU A 29 0.48 -2.10 3.57
N ILE A 30 0.04 -2.90 4.53
CA ILE A 30 0.20 -2.66 5.96
C ILE A 30 0.97 -3.83 6.57
N ASP A 31 1.95 -3.53 7.42
CA ASP A 31 2.60 -4.51 8.29
C ASP A 31 1.69 -4.86 9.46
N GLY A 32 1.06 -6.02 9.38
CA GLY A 32 0.12 -6.51 10.39
C GLY A 32 0.75 -6.74 11.77
N ASP A 33 2.06 -7.00 11.85
CA ASP A 33 2.75 -7.20 13.13
C ASP A 33 2.86 -5.90 13.93
N MET A 34 2.67 -4.75 13.27
CA MET A 34 2.67 -3.43 13.88
C MET A 34 1.25 -2.88 14.14
N VAL A 35 0.21 -3.67 13.85
CA VAL A 35 -1.19 -3.29 14.07
C VAL A 35 -1.74 -4.11 15.25
N ALA A 36 -1.98 -3.44 16.37
CA ALA A 36 -2.48 -4.08 17.58
C ALA A 36 -3.95 -4.52 17.47
N ASP A 37 -4.76 -3.82 16.69
CA ASP A 37 -6.17 -4.11 16.43
C ASP A 37 -6.44 -4.01 14.92
N PRO A 38 -6.83 -5.10 14.23
CA PRO A 38 -7.09 -5.08 12.79
C PRO A 38 -8.27 -4.20 12.36
N TYR A 39 -9.11 -3.76 13.31
CA TYR A 39 -10.21 -2.82 13.08
C TYR A 39 -9.95 -1.44 13.71
N GLY A 40 -8.78 -1.25 14.33
CA GLY A 40 -8.37 -0.01 14.97
C GLY A 40 -7.59 0.92 14.05
N ASP A 41 -6.99 1.95 14.64
CA ASP A 41 -6.13 2.89 13.91
C ASP A 41 -4.85 2.20 13.42
N VAL A 42 -4.51 2.44 12.16
CA VAL A 42 -3.25 1.99 11.56
C VAL A 42 -2.19 3.08 11.74
N PRO A 43 -1.11 2.84 12.49
CA PRO A 43 -0.03 3.81 12.63
C PRO A 43 0.61 4.13 11.26
N PRO A 44 0.99 5.38 10.98
CA PRO A 44 1.66 5.73 9.72
C PRO A 44 2.94 4.94 9.46
N GLU A 45 3.68 4.58 10.51
CA GLU A 45 4.87 3.75 10.45
C GLU A 45 4.59 2.28 10.09
N ALA A 46 3.35 1.81 10.24
CA ALA A 46 2.91 0.45 9.86
C ALA A 46 2.52 0.33 8.38
N VAL A 47 2.37 1.43 7.67
CA VAL A 47 2.12 1.39 6.23
C VAL A 47 3.44 1.13 5.50
N ILE A 48 3.55 0.01 4.79
CA ILE A 48 4.72 -0.35 3.99
C ILE A 48 4.79 0.51 2.71
N GLY A 49 3.62 0.76 2.11
CA GLY A 49 3.48 1.62 0.94
C GLY A 49 2.07 1.57 0.36
N ALA A 50 1.93 2.14 -0.83
CA ALA A 50 0.65 2.28 -1.52
C ALA A 50 0.75 1.82 -2.97
N TRP A 51 -0.27 1.09 -3.42
CA TRP A 51 -0.42 0.61 -4.79
C TRP A 51 -1.46 1.42 -5.53
N LYS A 52 -1.11 1.97 -6.70
CA LYS A 52 -2.04 2.75 -7.50
C LYS A 52 -3.05 1.85 -8.18
N VAL A 53 -4.33 2.15 -8.00
CA VAL A 53 -5.44 1.48 -8.66
C VAL A 53 -5.90 2.31 -9.86
N ASP A 54 -6.06 1.65 -11.00
CA ASP A 54 -6.59 2.28 -12.20
C ASP A 54 -8.12 2.48 -12.12
N ARG A 55 -8.69 3.18 -13.11
CA ARG A 55 -10.13 3.45 -13.14
C ARG A 55 -11.01 2.21 -13.32
N ARG A 56 -10.43 1.05 -13.65
CA ARG A 56 -11.13 -0.23 -13.81
C ARG A 56 -11.05 -1.09 -12.55
N GLY A 57 -10.37 -0.62 -11.50
CA GLY A 57 -10.18 -1.38 -10.27
C GLY A 57 -9.03 -2.40 -10.37
N ALA A 58 -8.09 -2.21 -11.29
CA ALA A 58 -6.90 -3.03 -11.42
C ALA A 58 -5.67 -2.32 -10.81
N LEU A 59 -4.81 -3.08 -10.15
CA LEU A 59 -3.51 -2.59 -9.68
C LEU A 59 -2.65 -2.29 -10.91
N SER A 60 -2.25 -1.04 -11.07
CA SER A 60 -1.46 -0.58 -12.22
C SER A 60 0.02 -1.02 -12.16
N GLY A 61 0.45 -1.57 -11.02
CA GLY A 61 1.84 -1.92 -10.73
C GLY A 61 2.70 -0.72 -10.31
N GLU A 62 2.14 0.49 -10.31
CA GLU A 62 2.74 1.66 -9.69
C GLU A 62 2.67 1.56 -8.16
N TYR A 63 3.82 1.63 -7.52
CA TYR A 63 4.00 1.48 -6.08
C TYR A 63 4.77 2.66 -5.50
N GLU A 64 4.24 3.24 -4.43
CA GLU A 64 4.89 4.27 -3.63
C GLU A 64 5.28 3.69 -2.28
N ALA A 65 6.59 3.55 -2.03
CA ALA A 65 7.09 3.10 -0.73
C ALA A 65 6.89 4.21 0.30
N ASN A 66 6.39 3.87 1.50
CA ASN A 66 6.27 4.85 2.57
C ASN A 66 7.64 5.09 3.23
N PRO A 67 8.22 6.30 3.13
CA PRO A 67 9.51 6.60 3.75
C PRO A 67 9.46 6.58 5.29
N ASN A 68 8.27 6.62 5.88
CA ASN A 68 8.05 6.53 7.32
C ASN A 68 7.91 5.10 7.82
N TYR A 69 7.88 4.10 6.93
CA TYR A 69 7.82 2.70 7.35
C TYR A 69 9.03 2.36 8.23
N ARG A 70 8.77 1.77 9.41
CA ARG A 70 9.80 1.35 10.37
C ARG A 70 9.49 -0.06 10.85
N PRO A 71 10.10 -1.12 10.26
CA PRO A 71 9.83 -2.48 10.70
C PRO A 71 10.19 -2.64 12.18
N PRO A 72 9.49 -3.52 12.92
CA PRO A 72 9.77 -3.74 14.33
C PRO A 72 11.21 -4.25 14.50
N PRO A 73 11.90 -3.89 15.60
CA PRO A 73 13.19 -4.49 15.92
C PRO A 73 13.00 -6.00 16.11
N GLY A 74 13.77 -6.80 15.37
CA GLY A 74 13.73 -8.26 15.40
C GLY A 74 14.27 -8.88 16.68
#